data_AF-A0A7C9EAE9-F1
#
_entry.id   AF-A0A7C9EAE9-F1
#
_cell.length_a   1.000
_cell.length_b   1.000
_cell.length_c   1.000
_cell.angle_alpha   90.00
_cell.angle_beta   90.00
_cell.angle_gamma   90.00
#
_symmetry.space_group_name_H-M   'P 1'
#
loop_
_entity.id
_entity.type
_entity.pdbx_description
1 polymer ?
#
loop_
_entity_poly.entity_id
_entity_poly.type
_entity_poly.pdbx_seq_one_letter_code
_entity_poly.pdbx_strand_id
1 'polypeptide(L)'
;MMNADQTRAGPVERDVELAITALKKGTNLLKYGRRGKPKFCPFRLSNDESLLVWYSGNEEKHLRLSHVSRIIPGQRTHIFQRYPRPEKEYQSFSLIYNDRSLDLICKDKDEAEVWFTGLKALISRYHRRARTDPRSGISSEVNSPKAQTQRSSPLSSPFGSGDGSQKDGADPLYALYESPRKNGLEKALSDVILYTVPSKTFLPP
;
A
#
# COMPACT_ATOMS: atom_id res chain seq x y z
N MET A 1 33.95 -35.05 16.22
CA MET A 1 34.11 -33.97 15.23
C MET A 1 33.09 -32.90 15.53
N MET A 2 33.57 -31.74 15.95
CA MET A 2 32.78 -30.58 16.35
C MET A 2 32.80 -29.58 15.19
N ASN A 3 31.68 -29.40 14.50
CA ASN A 3 31.50 -28.30 13.56
C ASN A 3 30.37 -27.43 14.09
N ALA A 4 30.71 -26.57 15.05
CA ALA A 4 29.87 -25.44 15.44
C ALA A 4 30.39 -24.21 14.69
N ASP A 5 30.10 -24.13 13.40
CA ASP A 5 30.26 -22.87 12.66
C ASP A 5 28.98 -22.05 12.83
N GLN A 6 28.76 -21.60 14.08
CA GLN A 6 27.75 -20.59 14.39
C GLN A 6 28.35 -19.24 13.98
N THR A 7 28.31 -18.97 12.67
CA THR A 7 28.70 -17.71 12.05
C THR A 7 28.23 -16.53 12.90
N ARG A 8 29.15 -15.64 13.27
CA ARG A 8 28.88 -14.41 14.02
C ARG A 8 27.85 -13.56 13.29
N ALA A 9 26.57 -13.78 13.57
CA ALA A 9 25.51 -12.86 13.21
C ALA A 9 25.88 -11.47 13.76
N GLY A 10 25.76 -10.41 12.96
CA GLY A 10 25.93 -9.05 13.48
C GLY A 10 24.85 -8.74 14.53
N PRO A 11 25.03 -7.72 15.39
CA PRO A 11 23.99 -7.29 16.34
C PRO A 11 22.61 -7.12 15.67
N VAL A 12 22.58 -6.49 14.50
CA VAL A 12 21.36 -6.28 13.70
C VAL A 12 20.70 -7.59 13.25
N GLU A 13 21.48 -8.60 12.92
CA GLU A 13 20.92 -9.88 12.45
C GLU A 13 20.31 -10.67 13.61
N ARG A 14 20.90 -10.58 14.82
CA ARG A 14 20.27 -11.12 16.04
C ARG A 14 18.95 -10.42 16.36
N ASP A 15 18.90 -9.10 16.23
CA ASP A 15 17.66 -8.34 16.49
C ASP A 15 16.53 -8.76 15.52
N VAL A 16 16.88 -9.03 14.26
CA VAL A 16 15.94 -9.56 13.26
C VAL A 16 15.44 -10.96 13.63
N GLU A 17 16.32 -11.86 14.06
CA GLU A 17 15.94 -13.22 14.48
C GLU A 17 15.03 -13.21 15.71
N LEU A 18 15.33 -12.36 16.69
CA LEU A 18 14.47 -12.15 17.87
C LEU A 18 13.11 -11.59 17.47
N ALA A 19 13.07 -10.62 16.55
CA ALA A 19 11.83 -10.07 16.03
C ALA A 19 11.00 -11.13 15.30
N ILE A 20 11.60 -11.93 14.42
CA ILE A 20 10.91 -13.03 13.72
C ILE A 20 10.38 -14.06 14.73
N THR A 21 11.14 -14.38 15.78
CA THR A 21 10.70 -15.28 16.85
C THR A 21 9.49 -14.72 17.59
N ALA A 22 9.49 -13.43 17.92
CA ALA A 22 8.34 -12.74 18.52
C ALA A 22 7.11 -12.78 17.60
N LEU A 23 7.30 -12.63 16.29
CA LEU A 23 6.23 -12.68 15.30
C LEU A 23 5.61 -14.08 15.20
N LYS A 24 6.43 -15.15 15.28
CA LYS A 24 5.95 -16.53 15.32
C LYS A 24 5.15 -16.83 16.59
N LYS A 25 5.59 -16.29 17.74
CA LYS A 25 4.84 -16.36 19.00
C LYS A 25 3.49 -15.65 18.88
N GLY A 26 3.47 -14.53 18.16
CA GLY A 26 2.28 -13.74 17.87
C GLY A 26 1.87 -12.80 19.01
N THR A 27 0.97 -11.88 18.69
CA THR A 27 0.39 -10.91 19.63
C THR A 27 -0.98 -10.44 19.15
N ASN A 28 -1.75 -9.81 20.03
CA ASN A 28 -3.03 -9.20 19.68
C ASN A 28 -2.79 -7.80 19.11
N LEU A 29 -3.10 -7.62 17.83
CA LEU A 29 -3.04 -6.32 17.16
C LEU A 29 -4.44 -5.80 16.89
N LEU A 30 -4.61 -4.48 16.90
CA LEU A 30 -5.87 -3.86 16.51
C LEU A 30 -5.97 -3.82 14.98
N LYS A 31 -6.80 -4.68 14.42
CA LYS A 31 -7.01 -4.77 12.97
C LYS A 31 -8.07 -3.81 12.51
N TYR A 32 -7.69 -2.96 11.57
CA TYR A 32 -8.58 -2.07 10.83
C TYR A 32 -9.08 -2.78 9.57
N GLY A 33 -10.37 -2.65 9.31
CA GLY A 33 -11.05 -3.35 8.21
C GLY A 33 -11.96 -2.41 7.43
N ARG A 34 -12.30 -2.84 6.22
CA ARG A 34 -13.25 -2.15 5.33
C ARG A 34 -14.65 -2.05 5.93
N ARG A 35 -15.01 -2.97 6.83
CA ARG A 35 -16.35 -3.06 7.43
C ARG A 35 -16.25 -3.15 8.96
N GLY A 36 -17.23 -2.53 9.62
CA GLY A 36 -17.34 -2.54 11.06
C GLY A 36 -16.27 -1.71 11.77
N LYS A 37 -16.30 -1.78 13.10
CA LYS A 37 -15.31 -1.17 14.00
C LYS A 37 -14.02 -2.00 14.03
N PRO A 38 -12.85 -1.39 14.26
CA PRO A 38 -11.59 -2.11 14.44
C PRO A 38 -11.68 -3.13 15.58
N LYS A 39 -11.00 -4.27 15.45
CA LYS A 39 -11.05 -5.38 16.41
C LYS A 39 -9.65 -5.86 16.77
N PHE A 40 -9.44 -6.15 18.04
CA PHE A 40 -8.24 -6.88 18.45
C PHE A 40 -8.33 -8.32 17.96
N CYS A 41 -7.28 -8.78 17.30
CA CYS A 41 -7.16 -10.18 16.92
C CYS A 41 -5.71 -10.66 17.03
N PRO A 42 -5.50 -11.95 17.36
CA PRO A 42 -4.18 -12.52 17.41
C PRO A 42 -3.62 -12.61 15.99
N PHE A 43 -2.45 -12.04 15.80
CA PHE A 43 -1.62 -12.20 14.61
C PHE A 43 -0.40 -13.03 14.95
N ARG A 44 -0.03 -13.94 14.06
CA ARG A 44 1.23 -14.68 14.13
C ARG A 44 1.80 -14.93 12.76
N LEU A 45 3.11 -15.07 12.70
CA LEU A 45 3.80 -15.60 11.54
C LEU A 45 3.71 -17.14 11.55
N SER A 46 3.58 -17.75 10.37
CA SER A 46 3.70 -19.20 10.22
C SER A 46 5.13 -19.69 10.49
N ASN A 47 5.28 -20.97 10.84
CA ASN A 47 6.59 -21.53 11.20
C ASN A 47 7.60 -21.47 10.06
N ASP A 48 7.12 -21.61 8.82
CA ASP A 48 7.87 -21.50 7.56
C ASP A 48 8.08 -20.05 7.08
N GLU A 49 7.66 -19.05 7.87
CA GLU A 49 7.89 -17.62 7.61
C GLU A 49 7.26 -17.10 6.31
N SER A 50 6.25 -17.80 5.79
CA SER A 50 5.62 -17.48 4.50
C SER A 50 4.27 -16.78 4.62
N LEU A 51 3.55 -17.01 5.73
CA LEU A 51 2.19 -16.51 5.96
C LEU A 51 2.12 -15.67 7.24
N LEU A 52 1.47 -14.52 7.14
CA LEU A 52 0.91 -13.83 8.30
C LEU A 52 -0.52 -14.33 8.51
N VAL A 53 -0.81 -14.87 9.69
CA VAL A 53 -2.07 -15.57 10.02
C VAL A 53 -2.83 -14.81 11.10
N TRP A 54 -4.15 -14.69 10.95
CA TRP A 54 -5.06 -14.13 11.96
C TRP A 54 -6.46 -14.74 11.86
N TYR A 55 -7.27 -14.58 12.89
CA TYR A 55 -8.67 -15.00 12.88
C TYR A 55 -9.61 -13.81 12.67
N SER A 56 -10.64 -14.01 11.85
CA SER A 56 -11.73 -13.06 11.66
C SER A 56 -13.05 -13.76 11.97
N GLY A 57 -13.53 -13.61 13.21
CA GLY A 57 -14.60 -14.48 13.71
C GLY A 57 -14.04 -15.88 13.93
N ASN A 58 -14.69 -16.90 13.35
CA ASN A 58 -14.25 -18.29 13.43
C ASN A 58 -13.42 -18.75 12.22
N GLU A 59 -13.12 -17.83 11.30
CA GLU A 59 -12.36 -18.14 10.09
C GLU A 59 -10.90 -17.73 10.23
N GLU A 60 -10.00 -18.68 9.98
CA GLU A 60 -8.59 -18.40 9.80
C GLU A 60 -8.38 -17.68 8.46
N LYS A 61 -7.61 -16.58 8.51
CA LYS A 61 -7.20 -15.79 7.36
C LYS A 61 -5.69 -15.75 7.32
N HIS A 62 -5.14 -15.66 6.12
CA HIS A 62 -3.72 -15.62 5.90
C HIS A 62 -3.36 -14.60 4.81
N LEU A 63 -2.16 -14.05 4.91
CA LEU A 63 -1.54 -13.19 3.92
C LEU A 63 -0.15 -13.74 3.60
N ARG A 64 0.06 -14.13 2.33
CA ARG A 64 1.40 -14.51 1.84
C ARG A 64 2.31 -13.29 1.83
N LEU A 65 3.45 -13.39 2.51
CA LEU A 65 4.42 -12.30 2.58
C LEU A 65 5.06 -11.98 1.22
N SER A 66 5.14 -12.97 0.32
CA SER A 66 5.58 -12.76 -1.06
C SER A 66 4.67 -11.83 -1.87
N HIS A 67 3.38 -11.72 -1.51
CA HIS A 67 2.42 -10.83 -2.18
C HIS A 67 2.42 -9.41 -1.61
N VAL A 68 3.15 -9.17 -0.52
CA VAL A 68 3.24 -7.84 0.08
C VAL A 68 4.25 -7.00 -0.71
N SER A 69 3.76 -5.94 -1.35
CA SER A 69 4.58 -5.06 -2.18
C SER A 69 5.40 -4.09 -1.32
N ARG A 70 4.81 -3.56 -0.24
CA ARG A 70 5.49 -2.65 0.70
C ARG A 70 4.77 -2.59 2.04
N ILE A 71 5.51 -2.10 3.04
CA ILE A 71 4.99 -1.71 4.35
C ILE A 71 4.96 -0.19 4.39
N ILE A 72 3.84 0.39 4.83
CA ILE A 72 3.70 1.83 5.02
C ILE A 72 3.57 2.11 6.53
N PRO A 73 4.52 2.85 7.16
CA PRO A 73 4.39 3.25 8.55
C PRO A 73 3.34 4.35 8.71
N GLY A 74 2.72 4.42 9.88
CA GLY A 74 1.67 5.39 10.21
C GLY A 74 0.29 5.03 9.66
N GLN A 75 -0.63 5.99 9.75
CA GLN A 75 -2.03 5.84 9.35
C GLN A 75 -2.30 6.43 7.96
N ARG A 76 -1.59 5.95 6.93
CA ARG A 76 -1.59 6.56 5.59
C ARG A 76 -2.63 6.00 4.62
N THR A 77 -3.40 5.00 5.02
CA THR A 77 -4.40 4.35 4.16
C THR A 77 -5.81 4.89 4.43
N HIS A 78 -6.69 4.82 3.43
CA HIS A 78 -8.10 5.23 3.58
C HIS A 78 -8.86 4.42 4.64
N ILE A 79 -8.36 3.25 5.02
CA ILE A 79 -9.00 2.40 6.03
C ILE A 79 -8.87 3.05 7.42
N PHE A 80 -7.73 3.65 7.75
CA PHE A 80 -7.55 4.36 9.03
C PHE A 80 -8.41 5.61 9.14
N GLN A 81 -8.72 6.27 8.02
CA GLN A 81 -9.60 7.45 7.99
C GLN A 81 -11.03 7.15 8.47
N ARG A 82 -11.45 5.88 8.47
CA ARG A 82 -12.77 5.49 9.00
C ARG A 82 -12.88 5.61 10.52
N TYR A 83 -11.77 5.42 11.24
CA TYR A 83 -11.69 5.60 12.69
C TYR A 83 -10.32 6.22 13.04
N PRO A 84 -10.13 7.53 12.81
CA PRO A 84 -8.84 8.18 12.99
C PRO A 84 -8.33 8.06 14.42
N ARG A 85 -7.02 7.80 14.58
CA ARG A 85 -6.33 7.76 15.88
C ARG A 85 -4.92 8.35 15.78
N PRO A 86 -4.77 9.67 15.59
CA PRO A 86 -3.46 10.28 15.36
C PRO A 86 -2.47 10.03 16.51
N GLU A 87 -2.95 9.86 17.74
CA GLU A 87 -2.12 9.56 18.92
C GLU A 87 -1.43 8.19 18.83
N LYS A 88 -1.91 7.33 17.93
CA LYS A 88 -1.41 5.97 17.71
C LYS A 88 -0.62 5.83 16.42
N GLU A 89 -0.26 6.93 15.74
CA GLU A 89 0.41 6.88 14.44
C GLU A 89 1.73 6.09 14.47
N TYR A 90 2.58 6.31 15.48
CA TYR A 90 3.85 5.55 15.63
C TYR A 90 3.66 4.06 15.91
N GLN A 91 2.48 3.65 16.38
CA GLN A 91 2.14 2.24 16.60
C GLN A 91 1.47 1.60 15.38
N SER A 92 1.18 2.40 14.35
CA SER A 92 0.38 2.00 13.21
C SER A 92 1.24 1.70 12.01
N PHE A 93 0.85 0.70 11.23
CA PHE A 93 1.40 0.45 9.91
C PHE A 93 0.40 -0.29 9.03
N SER A 94 0.68 -0.31 7.73
CA SER A 94 -0.16 -0.97 6.73
C SER A 94 0.70 -1.88 5.85
N LEU A 95 0.25 -3.12 5.64
CA LEU A 95 0.82 -4.00 4.61
C LEU A 95 0.02 -3.86 3.34
N ILE A 96 0.68 -3.44 2.25
CA ILE A 96 0.04 -3.29 0.94
C ILE A 96 0.24 -4.58 0.15
N TYR A 97 -0.86 -5.19 -0.28
CA TYR A 97 -0.85 -6.41 -1.09
C TYR A 97 -1.92 -6.30 -2.17
N ASN A 98 -1.54 -6.58 -3.42
CA ASN A 98 -2.40 -6.35 -4.58
C ASN A 98 -2.99 -4.92 -4.58
N ASP A 99 -4.31 -4.81 -4.65
CA ASP A 99 -5.13 -3.59 -4.59
C ASP A 99 -5.68 -3.30 -3.17
N ARG A 100 -5.08 -3.90 -2.13
CA ARG A 100 -5.61 -3.86 -0.75
C ARG A 100 -4.54 -3.53 0.27
N SER A 101 -5.01 -3.21 1.48
CA SER A 101 -4.20 -2.99 2.67
C SER A 101 -4.66 -3.91 3.80
N LEU A 102 -3.71 -4.33 4.63
CA LEU A 102 -3.94 -4.86 5.97
C LEU A 102 -3.39 -3.83 6.96
N ASP A 103 -4.31 -3.16 7.65
CA ASP A 103 -4.03 -1.99 8.48
C ASP A 103 -4.07 -2.38 9.96
N LEU A 104 -2.97 -2.16 10.66
CA LEU A 104 -2.72 -2.69 12.01
C LEU A 104 -2.22 -1.59 12.94
N ILE A 105 -2.64 -1.66 14.21
CA ILE A 105 -2.08 -0.86 15.30
C ILE A 105 -1.60 -1.79 16.41
N CYS A 106 -0.34 -1.64 16.80
CA CYS A 106 0.29 -2.31 17.95
C CYS A 106 -0.10 -1.64 19.27
N LYS A 107 0.16 -2.32 20.40
CA LYS A 107 -0.16 -1.79 21.73
C LYS A 107 0.73 -0.61 22.12
N ASP A 108 2.00 -0.65 21.72
CA ASP A 108 3.05 0.32 22.03
C ASP A 108 4.07 0.43 20.88
N LYS A 109 5.01 1.37 21.03
CA LYS A 109 6.03 1.66 20.01
C LYS A 109 7.00 0.49 19.84
N ASP A 110 7.41 -0.16 20.93
CA ASP A 110 8.41 -1.23 20.89
C ASP A 110 7.86 -2.46 20.16
N GLU A 111 6.59 -2.80 20.40
CA GLU A 111 5.89 -3.84 19.65
C GLU A 111 5.81 -3.49 18.16
N ALA A 112 5.50 -2.23 17.82
CA ALA A 112 5.49 -1.79 16.43
C ALA A 112 6.86 -1.94 15.75
N GLU A 113 7.95 -1.59 16.43
CA GLU A 113 9.31 -1.75 15.92
C GLU A 113 9.68 -3.22 15.71
N VAL A 114 9.30 -4.11 16.63
CA VAL A 114 9.49 -5.56 16.49
C VAL A 114 8.75 -6.10 15.27
N TRP A 115 7.47 -5.72 15.12
CA TRP A 115 6.66 -6.09 13.95
C TRP A 115 7.23 -5.55 12.65
N PHE A 116 7.62 -4.28 12.63
CA PHE A 116 8.16 -3.64 11.45
C PHE A 116 9.49 -4.28 11.04
N THR A 117 10.39 -4.49 11.99
CA THR A 117 11.71 -5.12 11.76
C THR A 117 11.57 -6.54 11.21
N GLY A 118 10.75 -7.37 11.86
CA GLY A 118 10.52 -8.76 11.43
C GLY A 118 9.88 -8.84 10.04
N LEU A 119 8.79 -8.11 9.80
CA LEU A 119 8.10 -8.12 8.50
C LEU A 119 8.97 -7.56 7.38
N LYS A 120 9.69 -6.45 7.64
CA LYS A 120 10.58 -5.82 6.65
C LYS A 120 11.69 -6.78 6.23
N ALA A 121 12.31 -7.47 7.18
CA ALA A 121 13.35 -8.46 6.89
C ALA A 121 12.81 -9.61 6.01
N LEU A 122 11.64 -10.16 6.36
CA LEU A 122 11.03 -11.26 5.62
C LEU A 122 10.63 -10.86 4.20
N ILE A 123 9.90 -9.75 4.06
CA ILE A 123 9.47 -9.24 2.75
C ILE A 123 10.67 -8.94 1.86
N SER A 124 11.74 -8.35 2.42
CA SER A 124 12.99 -8.09 1.69
C SER A 124 13.67 -9.38 1.21
N ARG A 125 13.62 -10.47 1.99
CA ARG A 125 14.14 -11.79 1.56
C ARG A 125 13.38 -12.33 0.35
N TYR A 126 12.05 -12.21 0.31
CA TYR A 126 11.23 -12.64 -0.83
C TYR A 126 11.50 -11.84 -2.10
N HIS A 127 11.56 -10.50 -1.99
CA HIS A 127 11.84 -9.64 -3.14
C HIS A 127 13.25 -9.86 -3.70
N ARG A 128 14.25 -10.17 -2.86
CA ARG A 128 15.59 -10.54 -3.35
C ARG A 128 15.56 -11.84 -4.13
N ARG A 129 14.92 -12.90 -3.61
CA ARG A 129 14.82 -14.20 -4.29
C ARG A 129 14.13 -14.12 -5.65
N ALA A 130 13.11 -13.27 -5.77
CA ALA A 130 12.42 -13.05 -7.04
C ALA A 130 13.31 -12.37 -8.11
N ARG A 131 14.40 -11.70 -7.72
CA ARG A 131 15.35 -11.05 -8.64
C ARG A 131 16.51 -11.97 -9.03
N THR A 132 16.83 -12.96 -8.19
CA THR A 132 17.95 -13.90 -8.41
C THR A 132 17.59 -15.12 -9.27
N ASP A 133 16.39 -15.17 -9.86
CA ASP A 133 16.01 -16.24 -10.79
C ASP A 133 16.04 -15.73 -12.25
N PRO A 134 17.22 -15.69 -12.91
CA PRO A 134 17.31 -15.49 -14.35
C PRO A 134 17.13 -16.86 -15.04
N ARG A 135 15.96 -17.49 -14.91
CA ARG A 135 15.59 -18.64 -15.76
C ARG A 135 14.72 -18.24 -16.94
N SER A 136 15.06 -17.11 -17.54
CA SER A 136 14.71 -16.74 -18.91
C SER A 136 16.01 -16.59 -19.72
N GLY A 137 16.80 -17.66 -19.78
CA GLY A 137 17.81 -17.83 -20.80
C GLY A 137 17.35 -18.95 -21.74
N ILE A 138 17.03 -18.59 -22.98
CA ILE A 138 17.34 -19.28 -24.25
C ILE A 138 16.73 -18.42 -25.38
N SER A 139 17.59 -17.71 -26.11
CA SER A 139 17.67 -17.78 -27.58
C SER A 139 18.95 -17.08 -28.01
N SER A 140 20.07 -17.74 -27.72
CA SER A 140 21.27 -17.57 -28.51
C SER A 140 21.04 -18.26 -29.86
N GLU A 141 20.41 -17.56 -30.80
CA GLU A 141 20.57 -17.88 -32.21
C GLU A 141 21.48 -16.82 -32.83
N VAL A 142 22.76 -17.18 -32.82
CA VAL A 142 23.74 -16.70 -33.77
C VAL A 142 23.21 -17.02 -35.16
N ASN A 143 22.86 -16.00 -35.94
CA ASN A 143 22.75 -16.16 -37.39
C ASN A 143 23.59 -15.08 -38.08
N SER A 144 24.79 -15.53 -38.47
CA SER A 144 25.60 -15.17 -39.64
C SER A 144 25.48 -13.75 -40.24
N PRO A 145 26.60 -13.00 -40.35
CA PRO A 145 26.65 -11.81 -41.20
C PRO A 145 26.82 -12.24 -42.65
N LYS A 146 25.78 -12.09 -43.49
CA LYS A 146 25.95 -12.13 -44.94
C LYS A 146 26.33 -10.73 -45.44
N ALA A 147 27.57 -10.60 -45.85
CA ALA A 147 28.04 -9.52 -46.70
C ALA A 147 27.25 -9.53 -48.02
N GLN A 148 26.70 -8.39 -48.42
CA GLN A 148 26.36 -8.15 -49.81
C GLN A 148 26.87 -6.77 -50.22
N THR A 149 27.94 -6.84 -51.01
CA THR A 149 28.55 -5.75 -51.77
C THR A 149 27.58 -5.26 -52.84
N GLN A 150 27.56 -3.94 -53.06
CA GLN A 150 27.71 -3.25 -54.35
C GLN A 150 26.84 -2.00 -54.46
N ARG A 151 27.55 -0.87 -54.66
CA ARG A 151 27.32 0.23 -55.63
C ARG A 151 25.85 0.63 -55.89
N SER A 152 25.47 1.91 -55.81
CA SER A 152 26.14 3.07 -56.39
C SER A 152 25.41 4.36 -55.97
N SER A 153 26.15 5.45 -55.74
CA SER A 153 25.65 6.82 -55.86
C SER A 153 25.44 7.17 -57.34
N PRO A 154 24.54 8.12 -57.69
CA PRO A 154 25.05 9.47 -57.96
C PRO A 154 24.11 10.65 -57.59
N LEU A 155 24.76 11.74 -57.18
CA LEU A 155 24.61 13.16 -57.60
C LEU A 155 23.23 13.86 -57.70
N SER A 156 23.10 14.96 -56.92
CA SER A 156 22.59 16.32 -57.26
C SER A 156 21.26 16.47 -58.03
N SER A 157 20.32 17.36 -57.70
CA SER A 157 20.45 18.78 -57.33
C SER A 157 19.08 19.36 -56.88
N PRO A 158 19.03 20.60 -56.36
CA PRO A 158 17.87 21.23 -55.71
C PRO A 158 17.00 22.03 -56.70
N PHE A 159 15.71 22.26 -56.41
CA PHE A 159 14.95 23.48 -56.73
C PHE A 159 13.47 23.29 -56.33
N GLY A 160 12.87 24.32 -55.71
CA GLY A 160 11.45 24.35 -55.40
C GLY A 160 11.08 25.37 -54.33
N SER A 161 11.33 26.65 -54.59
CA SER A 161 10.81 27.79 -53.84
C SER A 161 9.34 28.07 -54.19
N GLY A 162 8.60 28.65 -53.23
CA GLY A 162 7.28 29.29 -53.39
C GLY A 162 6.55 29.24 -52.03
N ASP A 163 6.62 30.28 -51.18
CA ASP A 163 5.79 31.51 -51.22
C ASP A 163 4.29 31.15 -51.31
N GLY A 164 3.39 31.45 -50.38
CA GLY A 164 3.29 32.52 -49.39
C GLY A 164 1.92 33.18 -49.61
N SER A 165 1.10 33.25 -48.57
CA SER A 165 -0.01 34.21 -48.36
C SER A 165 -0.76 33.75 -47.10
N GLN A 166 -0.51 34.36 -45.94
CA GLN A 166 -1.29 35.48 -45.41
C GLN A 166 -2.81 35.22 -45.40
N LYS A 167 -3.34 34.99 -44.19
CA LYS A 167 -4.59 35.60 -43.77
C LYS A 167 -4.57 35.80 -42.26
N ASP A 168 -4.23 37.04 -41.90
CA ASP A 168 -4.48 37.63 -40.60
C ASP A 168 -5.99 37.63 -40.28
N GLY A 169 -6.30 37.62 -38.98
CA GLY A 169 -7.42 38.41 -38.51
C GLY A 169 -8.25 37.80 -37.39
N ALA A 170 -7.97 38.29 -36.18
CA ALA A 170 -8.89 38.52 -35.07
C ALA A 170 -9.08 37.39 -34.03
N ASP A 171 -8.30 37.51 -32.95
CA ASP A 171 -8.73 37.25 -31.58
C ASP A 171 -9.30 38.57 -31.01
N PRO A 172 -10.40 38.56 -30.23
CA PRO A 172 -10.17 38.72 -28.78
C PRO A 172 -11.16 37.96 -27.87
N LEU A 173 -10.57 37.24 -26.91
CA LEU A 173 -10.95 37.08 -25.49
C LEU A 173 -12.37 37.51 -25.08
N TYR A 174 -13.19 36.57 -24.59
CA TYR A 174 -13.92 36.67 -23.31
C TYR A 174 -14.40 35.28 -22.87
N ALA A 175 -14.03 34.91 -21.65
CA ALA A 175 -14.64 33.82 -20.90
C ALA A 175 -16.09 34.16 -20.53
N LEU A 176 -16.83 33.12 -20.09
CA LEU A 176 -18.12 33.12 -19.39
C LEU A 176 -19.32 32.69 -20.24
N TYR A 177 -19.69 31.40 -20.13
CA TYR A 177 -21.09 31.00 -20.17
C TYR A 177 -21.36 30.05 -19.00
N GLU A 178 -22.11 30.59 -18.04
CA GLU A 178 -22.85 29.87 -17.01
C GLU A 178 -23.92 28.96 -17.62
N SER A 179 -23.91 27.68 -17.20
CA SER A 179 -25.06 26.91 -16.67
C SER A 179 -26.34 26.79 -17.55
N PRO A 180 -27.43 26.08 -17.15
CA PRO A 180 -27.69 25.28 -15.95
C PRO A 180 -28.35 23.89 -16.20
N ARG A 181 -28.15 22.92 -15.31
CA ARG A 181 -29.23 21.96 -14.98
C ARG A 181 -29.35 21.70 -13.48
N LYS A 182 -30.54 22.06 -13.02
CA LYS A 182 -31.16 22.05 -11.70
C LYS A 182 -32.23 20.95 -11.74
N ASN A 183 -32.21 20.03 -10.78
CA ASN A 183 -33.31 19.18 -10.30
C ASN A 183 -32.84 18.77 -8.88
N GLY A 184 -33.38 19.25 -7.75
CA GLY A 184 -34.77 19.59 -7.47
C GLY A 184 -35.38 18.50 -6.60
N LEU A 185 -35.02 18.45 -5.31
CA LEU A 185 -35.85 17.80 -4.29
C LEU A 185 -35.62 18.49 -2.94
N GLU A 186 -36.33 19.59 -2.74
CA GLU A 186 -36.65 20.08 -1.41
C GLU A 186 -37.64 19.13 -0.74
N LYS A 187 -37.44 18.88 0.56
CA LYS A 187 -38.56 18.65 1.48
C LYS A 187 -38.17 19.07 2.90
N ALA A 188 -38.67 20.26 3.23
CA ALA A 188 -39.38 20.64 4.44
C ALA A 188 -38.66 20.53 5.80
N LEU A 189 -38.45 21.72 6.36
CA LEU A 189 -38.30 22.04 7.78
C LEU A 189 -39.54 21.62 8.58
N SER A 190 -39.35 21.23 9.83
CA SER A 190 -40.29 21.51 10.92
C SER A 190 -39.51 21.56 12.23
N ASP A 191 -39.29 22.79 12.70
CA ASP A 191 -38.92 23.14 14.07
C ASP A 191 -40.10 22.88 15.01
N VAL A 192 -39.88 22.19 16.12
CA VAL A 192 -40.63 22.40 17.37
C VAL A 192 -39.65 22.28 18.53
N ILE A 193 -39.31 23.43 19.10
CA ILE A 193 -38.69 23.62 20.40
C ILE A 193 -39.81 23.45 21.44
N LEU A 194 -39.64 22.54 22.40
CA LEU A 194 -40.32 22.62 23.69
C LEU A 194 -39.30 22.36 24.81
N TYR A 195 -38.82 23.46 25.39
CA TYR A 195 -38.21 23.49 26.72
C TYR A 195 -39.30 23.24 27.77
N THR A 196 -39.20 22.17 28.57
CA THR A 196 -39.68 22.18 29.96
C THR A 196 -38.85 21.22 30.83
N VAL A 197 -38.35 21.74 31.95
CA VAL A 197 -37.75 21.09 33.14
C VAL A 197 -38.10 22.04 34.30
N PRO A 198 -38.19 21.68 35.61
CA PRO A 198 -38.17 20.40 36.33
C PRO A 198 -39.33 20.21 37.36
N SER A 199 -39.38 19.05 38.02
CA SER A 199 -39.67 18.83 39.47
C SER A 199 -39.88 17.33 39.70
N LYS A 200 -39.75 16.68 40.86
CA LYS A 200 -39.09 16.88 42.17
C LYS A 200 -39.13 15.47 42.81
N THR A 201 -38.09 15.14 43.57
CA THR A 201 -37.90 13.97 44.47
C THR A 201 -39.15 13.40 45.15
N PHE A 202 -39.22 12.08 45.41
CA PHE A 202 -39.58 11.44 46.70
C PHE A 202 -39.36 9.90 46.66
N LEU A 203 -38.70 9.35 47.68
CA LEU A 203 -38.65 7.91 48.05
C LEU A 203 -39.40 7.71 49.39
N PRO A 204 -39.96 6.51 49.65
CA PRO A 204 -40.14 6.03 51.02
C PRO A 204 -39.91 4.50 51.17
N PRO A 205 -40.19 3.93 52.36
CA PRO A 205 -39.40 3.96 53.59
C PRO A 205 -38.48 2.73 53.76
#